data_AF-A0A1A9NQ61-F1
#
_entry.id   AF-A0A1A9NQ61-F1
#
_cell.length_a   1.000
_cell.length_b   1.000
_cell.length_c   1.000
_cell.angle_alpha   90.00
_cell.angle_beta   90.00
_cell.angle_gamma   90.00
#
_symmetry.space_group_name_H-M   'P 1'
#
loop_
_entity.id
_entity.type
_entity.pdbx_description
1 polymer ?
#
loop_
_entity_poly.entity_id
_entity_poly.type
_entity_poly.pdbx_seq_one_letter_code
_entity_poly.pdbx_strand_id
1 'polypeptide(L)'
;MESIIITWRELLIVVALILAVYIAEMLLLMRTGGGILRKRRQPEPVKHGSEAEWRREIENLESRVAALEQLIRQLQAENAVKNTPEITPYTRAIQMARQGRNVNTISESCGISRGEAELIVSMHGPHE
;
A
#
# COMPACT_ATOMS: atom_id res chain seq x y z
N MET A 1 -56.87 36.40 57.43
CA MET A 1 -56.17 36.45 56.13
C MET A 1 -55.18 37.59 56.22
N GLU A 2 -53.99 37.32 56.77
CA GLU A 2 -52.95 38.33 56.87
C GLU A 2 -52.44 38.58 55.45
N SER A 3 -52.70 39.78 54.92
CA SER A 3 -52.15 40.20 53.64
C SER A 3 -50.63 40.21 53.78
N ILE A 4 -49.97 39.29 53.07
CA ILE A 4 -48.55 39.33 52.78
C ILE A 4 -48.31 40.62 52.00
N ILE A 5 -48.05 41.71 52.72
CA ILE A 5 -47.60 42.98 52.14
C ILE A 5 -46.14 42.75 51.81
N ILE A 6 -45.87 42.16 50.64
CA ILE A 6 -44.52 42.12 50.06
C ILE A 6 -44.09 43.57 49.92
N THR A 7 -43.26 44.02 50.85
CA THR A 7 -42.67 45.35 50.75
C THR A 7 -41.74 45.33 49.53
N TRP A 8 -41.73 46.37 48.70
CA TRP A 8 -40.80 46.49 47.57
C TRP A 8 -39.33 46.23 47.98
N ARG A 9 -39.03 46.54 49.24
CA ARG A 9 -37.76 46.25 49.90
C ARG A 9 -37.49 44.75 50.04
N GLU A 10 -38.45 43.95 50.50
CA GLU A 10 -38.30 42.49 50.57
C GLU A 10 -38.13 41.86 49.19
N LEU A 11 -38.88 42.34 48.18
CA LEU A 11 -38.75 41.85 46.81
C LEU A 11 -37.34 42.10 46.25
N LEU A 12 -36.78 43.31 46.47
CA LEU A 12 -35.41 43.62 46.08
C LEU A 12 -34.38 42.74 46.79
N ILE A 13 -34.59 42.43 48.07
CA ILE A 13 -33.68 41.56 48.84
C ILE A 13 -33.70 40.15 48.27
N VAL A 14 -34.87 39.59 47.97
CA VAL A 14 -35.00 38.24 47.39
C VAL A 14 -34.32 38.18 46.02
N VAL A 15 -34.57 39.16 45.15
CA VAL A 15 -33.94 39.22 43.82
C VAL A 15 -32.42 39.36 43.93
N ALA A 16 -31.93 40.22 44.83
CA ALA A 16 -30.49 40.39 45.06
C ALA A 16 -29.85 39.10 45.57
N LEU A 17 -30.53 38.35 46.44
CA LEU A 17 -30.04 37.08 46.99
C LEU A 17 -29.95 36.02 45.89
N ILE A 18 -30.97 35.91 45.03
CA ILE A 18 -30.95 35.01 43.87
C ILE A 18 -29.79 35.36 42.92
N LEU A 19 -29.61 36.65 42.62
CA LEU A 19 -28.50 37.12 41.79
C LEU A 19 -27.14 36.80 42.41
N ALA A 20 -26.99 37.01 43.73
CA ALA A 20 -25.75 36.72 44.43
C ALA A 20 -25.41 35.22 44.39
N VAL A 21 -26.41 34.34 44.59
CA VAL A 21 -26.23 32.89 44.46
C VAL A 21 -25.83 32.52 43.04
N TYR A 22 -26.49 33.08 42.03
CA TYR A 22 -26.18 32.81 40.63
C TYR A 22 -24.75 33.25 40.24
N ILE A 23 -24.34 34.45 40.67
CA ILE A 23 -22.98 34.96 40.47
C ILE A 23 -21.96 34.09 41.20
N ALA A 24 -22.27 33.63 42.42
CA ALA A 24 -21.40 32.75 43.18
C ALA A 24 -21.22 31.39 42.50
N GLU A 25 -22.30 30.77 42.00
CA GLU A 25 -22.22 29.54 41.21
C GLU A 25 -21.42 29.74 39.92
N MET A 26 -21.64 30.84 39.20
CA MET A 26 -20.89 31.17 37.98
C MET A 26 -19.39 31.37 38.25
N LEU A 27 -19.03 32.07 39.34
CA LEU A 27 -17.65 32.23 39.78
C LEU A 27 -17.02 30.91 40.23
N LEU A 28 -17.78 30.06 40.92
CA LEU A 28 -17.33 28.74 41.36
C LEU A 28 -17.11 27.83 40.16
N LEU A 29 -18.00 27.85 39.16
CA LEU A 29 -17.85 27.17 37.87
C LEU A 29 -16.62 27.65 37.10
N MET A 30 -16.37 28.96 37.03
CA MET A 30 -15.17 29.51 36.38
C MET A 30 -13.89 29.14 37.13
N ARG A 31 -13.90 29.19 38.47
CA ARG A 31 -12.75 28.84 39.32
C ARG A 31 -12.44 27.36 39.26
N THR A 32 -13.46 26.51 39.20
CA THR A 32 -13.31 25.04 39.13
C THR A 32 -13.01 24.57 37.71
N GLY A 33 -13.59 25.23 36.69
CA GLY A 33 -13.33 25.00 35.27
C GLY A 33 -11.91 25.37 34.87
N GLY A 34 -11.30 26.38 35.49
CA GLY A 34 -9.89 26.76 35.26
C GLY A 34 -8.88 25.70 35.71
N GLY A 35 -9.19 24.88 36.71
CA GLY A 35 -8.32 23.79 37.19
C GLY A 35 -8.42 22.52 36.32
N ILE A 36 -9.63 22.18 35.87
CA ILE A 36 -9.88 20.98 35.05
C ILE A 36 -9.44 21.21 33.59
N LEU A 37 -9.61 22.43 33.05
CA LEU A 37 -9.10 22.77 31.72
C LEU A 37 -7.58 23.03 31.70
N ARG A 38 -6.95 23.43 32.81
CA ARG A 38 -5.48 23.56 32.88
C ARG A 38 -4.76 22.21 32.93
N LYS A 39 -5.41 21.16 33.43
CA LYS A 39 -4.89 19.77 33.34
C LYS A 39 -5.07 19.16 31.94
N ARG A 40 -6.00 19.68 31.11
CA ARG A 40 -6.20 19.26 29.72
C ARG A 40 -5.49 20.15 28.68
N ARG A 41 -4.75 21.15 29.15
CA ARG A 41 -3.91 22.05 28.33
C ARG A 41 -2.43 21.91 28.69
N GLN A 42 -2.01 20.72 29.12
CA GLN A 42 -0.71 20.26 28.62
C GLN A 42 -0.96 19.88 27.17
N PRO A 43 -0.38 20.56 26.18
CA PRO A 43 -0.20 19.91 24.90
C PRO A 43 0.55 18.62 25.21
N GLU A 44 -0.07 17.47 24.94
CA GLU A 44 0.67 16.24 24.68
C GLU A 44 1.91 16.66 23.89
N PRO A 45 3.15 16.34 24.32
CA PRO A 45 4.29 16.55 23.45
C PRO A 45 3.98 15.74 22.20
N VAL A 46 3.56 16.44 21.14
CA VAL A 46 3.39 15.90 19.81
C VAL A 46 4.68 15.13 19.58
N LYS A 47 4.55 13.82 19.44
CA LYS A 47 5.66 12.89 19.23
C LYS A 47 6.34 13.27 17.91
N HIS A 48 7.10 14.35 17.89
CA HIS A 48 7.93 14.73 16.75
C HIS A 48 9.02 13.68 16.48
N GLY A 49 9.22 12.72 17.40
CA GLY A 49 9.99 11.51 17.17
C GLY A 49 9.34 10.55 16.16
N SER A 50 8.01 10.49 16.05
CA SER A 50 7.37 9.51 15.15
C SER A 50 7.53 9.89 13.68
N GLU A 51 7.42 11.17 13.31
CA GLU A 51 7.53 11.56 11.89
C GLU A 51 8.94 11.25 11.33
N ALA A 52 9.99 11.48 12.12
CA ALA A 52 11.36 11.14 11.72
C ALA A 52 11.57 9.61 11.63
N GLU A 53 10.97 8.84 12.55
CA GLU A 53 11.00 7.38 12.51
C GLU A 53 10.25 6.83 11.29
N TRP A 54 9.06 7.34 10.99
CA TRP A 54 8.30 6.97 9.80
C TRP A 54 9.01 7.34 8.50
N ARG A 55 9.66 8.50 8.43
CA ARG A 55 10.46 8.90 7.26
C ARG A 55 11.64 7.96 7.02
N ARG A 56 12.33 7.54 8.09
CA ARG A 56 13.41 6.54 7.99
C ARG A 56 12.91 5.19 7.53
N GLU A 57 11.74 4.76 8.01
CA GLU A 57 11.15 3.49 7.60
C GLU A 57 10.73 3.54 6.11
N ILE A 58 10.17 4.65 5.64
CA ILE A 58 9.85 4.86 4.22
C ILE A 58 11.13 4.80 3.37
N GLU A 59 12.18 5.53 3.75
CA GLU A 59 13.46 5.53 3.03
C GLU A 59 14.09 4.13 2.97
N ASN A 60 14.03 3.39 4.08
CA ASN A 60 14.47 2.00 4.13
C ASN A 60 13.65 1.11 3.18
N LEU A 61 12.33 1.24 3.18
CA LEU A 61 11.45 0.48 2.27
C LEU A 61 11.72 0.81 0.80
N GLU A 62 11.86 2.09 0.46
CA GLU A 62 12.19 2.54 -0.90
C GLU A 62 13.52 1.94 -1.37
N SER A 63 14.54 1.94 -0.51
CA SER A 63 15.84 1.35 -0.84
C SER A 63 15.75 -0.17 -1.10
N ARG A 64 14.92 -0.88 -0.32
CA ARG A 64 14.70 -2.32 -0.47
C ARG A 64 13.93 -2.64 -1.75
N VAL A 65 12.92 -1.83 -2.09
CA VAL A 65 12.17 -1.97 -3.35
C VAL A 65 13.10 -1.73 -4.54
N ALA A 66 13.89 -0.66 -4.53
CA ALA A 66 14.84 -0.37 -5.60
C ALA A 66 15.85 -1.51 -5.81
N ALA A 67 16.38 -2.09 -4.72
CA ALA A 67 17.28 -3.22 -4.79
C ALA A 67 16.62 -4.49 -5.38
N LEU A 68 15.39 -4.79 -4.97
CA LEU A 68 14.63 -5.93 -5.51
C LEU A 68 14.30 -5.74 -6.98
N GLU A 69 13.88 -4.55 -7.39
CA GLU A 69 13.64 -4.26 -8.81
C GLU A 69 14.90 -4.41 -9.65
N GLN A 70 16.05 -3.97 -9.14
CA GLN A 70 17.32 -4.13 -9.82
C GLN A 70 17.70 -5.61 -9.97
N LEU A 71 17.47 -6.42 -8.94
CA LEU A 71 17.69 -7.87 -8.98
C LEU A 71 16.76 -8.54 -10.01
N ILE A 72 15.47 -8.16 -10.04
CA ILE A 72 14.53 -8.65 -11.05
C ILE A 72 15.02 -8.28 -12.45
N ARG A 73 15.43 -7.03 -12.67
CA ARG A 73 15.98 -6.59 -13.97
C ARG A 73 17.21 -7.40 -14.38
N GLN A 74 18.11 -7.69 -13.44
CA GLN A 74 19.29 -8.53 -13.69
C GLN A 74 18.91 -9.96 -14.04
N LEU A 75 18.00 -10.59 -13.30
CA LEU A 75 17.51 -11.92 -13.60
C LEU A 75 16.77 -11.98 -14.93
N GLN A 76 16.00 -10.94 -15.28
CA GLN A 76 15.35 -10.85 -16.58
C GLN A 76 16.36 -10.73 -17.71
N ALA A 77 17.42 -9.94 -17.54
CA ALA A 77 18.50 -9.85 -18.52
C ALA A 77 19.26 -11.18 -18.65
N GLU A 78 19.58 -11.83 -17.53
CA GLU A 78 20.23 -13.14 -17.53
C GLU A 78 19.35 -14.21 -18.20
N ASN A 79 18.04 -14.21 -17.90
CA ASN A 79 17.09 -15.09 -18.55
C ASN A 79 16.88 -14.73 -20.02
N ALA A 80 16.96 -13.46 -20.43
CA ALA A 80 16.87 -13.08 -21.83
C ALA A 80 18.10 -13.57 -22.62
N VAL A 81 19.28 -13.57 -22.01
CA VAL A 81 20.50 -14.14 -22.59
C VAL A 81 20.43 -15.68 -22.63
N LYS A 82 19.89 -16.33 -21.59
CA LYS A 82 19.69 -17.80 -21.59
C LYS A 82 18.56 -18.25 -22.52
N ASN A 83 17.52 -17.43 -22.68
CA ASN A 83 16.38 -17.68 -23.55
C ASN A 83 16.52 -17.00 -24.91
N THR A 84 17.71 -16.58 -25.34
CA THR A 84 17.94 -16.54 -26.78
C THR A 84 17.57 -17.92 -27.28
N PRO A 85 16.62 -18.07 -28.21
CA PRO A 85 16.34 -19.37 -28.77
C PRO A 85 17.63 -19.76 -29.47
N GLU A 86 18.48 -20.54 -28.78
CA GLU A 86 19.39 -21.43 -29.45
C GLU A 86 18.47 -22.15 -30.43
N ILE A 87 18.64 -21.84 -31.71
CA ILE A 87 17.91 -22.52 -32.77
C ILE A 87 18.50 -23.92 -32.73
N THR A 88 17.98 -24.73 -31.81
CA THR A 88 18.41 -26.08 -31.63
C THR A 88 18.14 -26.77 -32.97
N PRO A 89 18.99 -27.73 -33.36
CA PRO A 89 18.79 -28.48 -34.59
C PRO A 89 17.36 -29.06 -34.69
N TYR A 90 16.75 -29.40 -33.55
CA TYR A 90 15.35 -29.80 -33.44
C TYR A 90 14.34 -28.69 -33.76
N THR A 91 14.46 -27.50 -33.19
CA THR A 91 13.53 -26.38 -33.48
C THR A 91 13.58 -26.02 -34.97
N ARG A 92 14.77 -26.07 -35.57
CA ARG A 92 14.96 -25.86 -37.01
C ARG A 92 14.33 -26.98 -37.85
N ALA A 93 14.53 -28.23 -37.44
CA ALA A 93 13.93 -29.38 -38.11
C ALA A 93 12.39 -29.33 -38.08
N ILE A 94 11.79 -28.94 -36.95
CA ILE A 94 10.33 -28.77 -36.82
C ILE A 94 9.82 -27.67 -37.75
N GLN A 95 10.52 -26.54 -37.87
CA GLN A 95 10.14 -25.48 -38.82
C GLN A 95 10.21 -25.96 -40.26
N MET A 96 11.26 -26.69 -40.64
CA MET A 96 11.39 -27.25 -41.98
C MET A 96 10.33 -28.31 -42.30
N ALA A 97 9.97 -29.14 -41.32
CA ALA A 97 8.89 -30.10 -41.45
C ALA A 97 7.54 -29.42 -41.69
N ARG A 98 7.22 -28.35 -40.92
CA ARG A 98 6.02 -27.53 -41.13
C ARG A 98 5.96 -26.86 -42.50
N GLN A 99 7.13 -26.57 -43.10
CA GLN A 99 7.24 -26.05 -44.47
C GLN A 99 7.10 -27.14 -45.54
N GLY A 100 6.87 -28.40 -45.15
CA GLY A 100 6.74 -29.54 -46.07
C GLY A 100 8.07 -30.00 -46.68
N ARG A 101 9.22 -29.69 -46.04
CA ARG A 101 10.52 -30.15 -46.56
C ARG A 101 10.68 -31.66 -46.39
N ASN A 102 11.40 -32.27 -47.34
CA ASN A 102 11.65 -33.71 -47.38
C ASN A 102 12.57 -34.16 -46.23
N VAL A 103 12.31 -35.35 -45.69
CA VAL A 103 13.08 -36.02 -44.61
C VAL A 103 14.60 -35.96 -44.84
N ASN A 104 15.09 -36.26 -46.04
CA ASN A 104 16.53 -36.24 -46.33
C ASN A 104 17.13 -34.83 -46.19
N THR A 105 16.40 -33.81 -46.66
CA THR A 105 16.86 -32.42 -46.55
C THR A 105 16.88 -31.93 -45.11
N ILE A 106 15.97 -32.43 -44.26
CA ILE A 106 15.91 -32.09 -42.84
C ILE A 106 17.06 -32.78 -42.08
N SER A 107 17.33 -34.07 -42.33
CA SER A 107 18.42 -34.79 -41.66
C SER A 107 19.78 -34.18 -41.97
N GLU A 108 20.04 -33.84 -43.24
CA GLU A 108 21.32 -33.26 -43.67
C GLU A 108 21.52 -31.83 -43.16
N SER A 109 20.48 -30.99 -43.23
CA SER A 109 20.59 -29.57 -42.86
C SER A 109 20.59 -29.32 -41.35
N CYS A 110 19.94 -30.21 -40.58
CA CYS A 110 19.84 -30.10 -39.12
C CYS A 110 20.77 -31.07 -38.39
N GLY A 111 21.47 -31.97 -39.10
CA GLY A 111 22.42 -32.91 -38.51
C GLY A 111 21.79 -33.97 -37.59
N ILE A 112 20.51 -34.27 -37.79
CA ILE A 112 19.75 -35.28 -37.01
C ILE A 112 19.65 -36.59 -37.79
N SER A 113 19.37 -37.70 -37.09
CA SER A 113 19.25 -39.00 -37.76
C SER A 113 18.04 -39.03 -38.70
N ARG A 114 18.10 -39.87 -39.74
CA ARG A 114 17.01 -40.03 -40.70
C ARG A 114 15.69 -40.46 -40.03
N GLY A 115 15.77 -41.36 -39.05
CA GLY A 115 14.60 -41.81 -38.27
C GLY A 115 13.98 -40.70 -37.42
N GLU A 116 14.81 -39.83 -36.83
CA GLU A 116 14.32 -38.64 -36.11
C GLU A 116 13.67 -37.62 -37.05
N ALA A 117 14.25 -37.40 -38.23
CA ALA A 117 13.66 -36.50 -39.23
C ALA A 117 12.30 -37.01 -39.72
N GLU A 118 12.15 -38.31 -39.93
CA GLU A 118 10.88 -38.95 -40.34
C GLU A 118 9.80 -38.83 -39.25
N LEU A 119 10.19 -39.00 -37.97
CA LEU A 119 9.30 -38.78 -36.83
C LEU A 119 8.84 -37.31 -36.73
N ILE A 120 9.76 -36.35 -36.92
CA ILE A 120 9.41 -34.92 -36.87
C ILE A 120 8.44 -34.57 -38.00
N VAL A 121 8.67 -35.08 -39.21
CA VAL A 121 7.78 -34.86 -40.36
C VAL A 121 6.40 -35.49 -40.13
N SER A 122 6.32 -36.67 -39.52
CA SER A 122 5.02 -37.29 -39.23
C SER A 122 4.22 -36.54 -38.14
N MET A 123 4.91 -35.97 -37.15
CA MET A 123 4.28 -35.25 -36.04
C MET A 123 3.96 -33.77 -36.34
N HIS A 124 4.76 -33.11 -37.18
CA HIS A 124 4.71 -31.65 -37.39
C HIS A 124 4.63 -31.25 -38.87
N GLY A 125 4.65 -32.22 -39.79
CA GLY A 125 4.46 -31.97 -41.21
C GLY A 125 3.05 -31.46 -41.50
N PRO A 126 2.84 -30.83 -42.67
CA PRO A 126 1.51 -30.46 -43.11
C PRO A 126 0.65 -31.73 -43.23
N HIS A 127 -0.45 -31.78 -42.47
CA HIS A 127 -1.47 -32.80 -42.64
C HIS A 127 -2.31 -32.45 -43.87
N GLU A 128 -2.08 -33.14 -44.99
CA GLU A 128 -3.03 -33.23 -46.10
C GLU A 128 -3.96 -34.45 -45.92
#